data_AF-A0A653E9V6-F1
#
_entry.id   AF-A0A653E9V6-F1
#
_cell.length_a   1.000
_cell.length_b   1.000
_cell.length_c   1.000
_cell.angle_alpha   90.00
_cell.angle_beta   90.00
_cell.angle_gamma   90.00
#
_symmetry.space_group_name_H-M   'P 1'
#
loop_
_entity.id
_entity.type
_entity.pdbx_description
1 polymer ?
#
loop_
_entity_poly.entity_id
_entity_poly.type
_entity_poly.pdbx_seq_one_letter_code
_entity_poly.pdbx_strand_id
1 'polypeptide(L)'
;MKKVLGLLLLLIAAGAIFLVITPSPIDPLAWDAPTAPTLTGVLEPNDTLMKAELVGKGKLHGPEDTAVDAQGRVYAGQADGTIVRIDSNDKVELFADTQGRPLGMDFDAQGNLIVADAYKGLLSIDPQGAIKVLTTEAEGLPFAFTDDLDIASDGTIYFSDASSRFEQPRLLARPAGSPPVGPPAELHAKLRQNPGAAQRPVFCQRRGPVGQRRLRTGKRDVSLPHHPLLAQGRQGRRARGVHRQPAGAAGQP
;
A
#
# COMPACT_ATOMS: atom_id res chain seq x y z
N MET A 1 27.61 -20.20 47.26
CA MET A 1 27.50 -20.67 45.86
C MET A 1 26.42 -21.72 45.65
N LYS A 2 26.42 -22.89 46.33
CA LYS A 2 25.42 -23.96 46.13
C LYS A 2 23.94 -23.54 46.35
N LYS A 3 23.65 -22.72 47.38
CA LYS A 3 22.30 -22.20 47.66
C LYS A 3 21.79 -21.22 46.60
N VAL A 4 22.70 -20.40 46.06
CA VAL A 4 22.40 -19.44 44.97
C VAL A 4 22.12 -20.18 43.67
N LEU A 5 22.91 -21.22 43.37
CA LEU A 5 22.68 -22.10 42.22
C LEU A 5 21.35 -22.85 42.33
N GLY A 6 21.00 -23.34 43.53
CA GLY A 6 19.71 -24.00 43.77
C GLY A 6 18.51 -23.06 43.59
N LEU A 7 18.61 -21.81 44.07
CA LEU A 7 17.57 -20.80 43.88
C LEU A 7 17.41 -20.44 42.40
N LEU A 8 18.50 -20.31 41.65
CA LEU A 8 18.48 -20.02 40.21
C LEU A 8 17.77 -21.14 39.43
N LEU A 9 18.09 -22.40 39.73
CA LEU A 9 17.45 -23.54 39.09
C LEU A 9 15.95 -23.61 39.39
N LEU A 10 15.54 -23.26 40.61
CA LEU A 10 14.14 -23.22 41.00
C LEU A 10 13.36 -22.12 40.27
N LEU A 11 13.96 -20.94 40.08
CA LEU A 11 13.36 -19.85 39.31
C LEU A 11 13.24 -20.18 37.82
N ILE A 12 14.25 -20.84 37.25
CA ILE A 12 14.20 -21.32 35.85
C ILE A 12 13.09 -22.36 35.69
N ALA A 13 13.00 -23.32 36.62
CA ALA A 13 11.93 -24.32 36.60
C ALA A 13 10.55 -23.68 36.73
N ALA A 14 10.37 -22.72 37.64
CA ALA A 14 9.12 -21.99 37.80
C ALA A 14 8.75 -21.19 36.54
N GLY A 15 9.73 -20.53 35.90
CA GLY A 15 9.51 -19.81 34.63
C GLY A 15 9.14 -20.74 33.47
N ALA A 16 9.79 -21.90 33.36
CA ALA A 16 9.45 -22.91 32.37
C ALA A 16 8.03 -23.46 32.59
N ILE A 17 7.67 -23.75 33.85
CA ILE A 17 6.31 -24.18 34.23
C ILE A 17 5.28 -23.11 33.88
N PHE A 18 5.58 -21.84 34.17
CA PHE A 18 4.71 -20.72 33.81
C PHE A 18 4.49 -20.67 32.29
N LEU A 19 5.54 -20.74 31.47
CA LEU A 19 5.42 -20.72 30.00
C LEU A 19 4.64 -21.91 29.43
N VAL A 20 4.68 -23.08 30.09
CA VAL A 20 3.89 -24.26 29.68
C VAL A 20 2.43 -24.12 30.07
N ILE A 21 2.13 -23.52 31.23
CA ILE A 21 0.78 -23.40 31.78
C ILE A 21 0.03 -22.18 31.22
N THR A 22 0.73 -21.12 30.81
CA THR A 22 0.12 -19.95 30.17
C THR A 22 0.16 -20.11 28.65
N PRO A 23 -0.85 -20.74 28.02
CA PRO A 23 -0.88 -20.83 26.57
C PRO A 23 -0.86 -19.42 25.97
N SER A 24 -0.18 -19.28 24.84
CA SER A 24 -0.26 -18.08 24.02
C SER A 24 -1.74 -17.76 23.73
N PRO A 25 -2.19 -16.49 23.83
CA PRO A 25 -3.54 -16.11 23.43
C PRO A 25 -3.76 -16.25 21.91
N ILE A 26 -2.69 -16.52 21.16
CA ILE A 26 -2.70 -16.76 19.73
C ILE A 26 -2.66 -18.27 19.51
N ASP A 27 -3.69 -18.79 18.85
CA ASP A 27 -3.74 -20.15 18.32
C ASP A 27 -3.27 -20.11 16.85
N PRO A 28 -1.99 -20.42 16.56
CA PRO A 28 -1.47 -20.35 15.22
C PRO A 28 -2.04 -21.51 14.39
N LEU A 29 -2.96 -21.19 13.50
CA LEU A 29 -3.46 -22.15 12.52
C LEU A 29 -2.43 -22.26 11.38
N ALA A 30 -1.95 -23.48 11.15
CA ALA A 30 -1.21 -23.79 9.94
C ALA A 30 -2.15 -23.55 8.75
N TRP A 31 -1.76 -22.64 7.86
CA TRP A 31 -2.49 -22.45 6.62
C TRP A 31 -1.95 -23.43 5.58
N ASP A 32 -2.75 -24.44 5.28
CA ASP A 32 -2.53 -25.28 4.12
C ASP A 32 -2.98 -24.52 2.87
N ALA A 33 -2.00 -23.91 2.19
CA ALA A 33 -2.27 -23.19 0.96
C ALA A 33 -2.87 -24.14 -0.09
N PRO A 34 -3.99 -23.79 -0.73
CA PRO A 34 -4.53 -24.60 -1.81
C PRO A 34 -3.53 -24.65 -2.96
N THR A 35 -3.62 -25.70 -3.79
CA THR A 35 -2.83 -25.79 -5.02
C THR A 35 -3.05 -24.52 -5.85
N ALA A 36 -1.95 -23.92 -6.32
CA ALA A 36 -2.03 -22.72 -7.14
C ALA A 36 -2.91 -22.99 -8.38
N PRO A 37 -3.85 -22.09 -8.70
CA PRO A 37 -4.68 -22.25 -9.88
C PRO A 37 -3.81 -22.23 -11.14
N THR A 38 -4.25 -22.95 -12.18
CA THR A 38 -3.59 -22.94 -13.48
C THR A 38 -3.66 -21.55 -14.10
N LEU A 39 -2.55 -21.09 -14.67
CA LEU A 39 -2.41 -19.81 -15.36
C LEU A 39 -3.18 -19.82 -16.70
N THR A 40 -4.49 -19.67 -16.63
CA THR A 40 -5.43 -19.71 -17.78
C THR A 40 -6.28 -18.44 -17.84
N GLY A 41 -6.81 -18.11 -19.02
CA GLY A 41 -7.60 -16.90 -19.23
C GLY A 41 -6.81 -15.63 -18.89
N VAL A 42 -7.32 -14.82 -17.97
CA VAL A 42 -6.66 -13.55 -17.56
C VAL A 42 -5.30 -13.75 -16.89
N LEU A 43 -4.99 -14.98 -16.44
CA LEU A 43 -3.72 -15.32 -15.81
C LEU A 43 -2.71 -15.93 -16.79
N GLU A 44 -3.05 -16.08 -18.07
CA GLU A 44 -2.14 -16.64 -19.07
C GLU A 44 -0.86 -15.81 -19.18
N PRO A 45 0.32 -16.48 -19.23
CA PRO A 45 1.58 -15.79 -19.46
C PRO A 45 1.54 -14.97 -20.76
N ASN A 46 2.01 -13.74 -20.70
CA ASN A 46 2.09 -12.86 -21.87
C ASN A 46 3.28 -11.88 -21.74
N ASP A 47 3.71 -11.32 -22.87
CA ASP A 47 4.87 -10.42 -22.95
C ASP A 47 4.47 -8.94 -23.01
N THR A 48 3.27 -8.58 -22.56
CA THR A 48 2.78 -7.19 -22.69
C THR A 48 3.69 -6.20 -21.97
N LEU A 49 4.16 -6.54 -20.76
CA LEU A 49 5.06 -5.67 -19.99
C LEU A 49 6.47 -5.56 -20.59
N MET A 50 6.89 -6.53 -21.42
CA MET A 50 8.19 -6.45 -22.13
C MET A 50 8.20 -5.35 -23.20
N LYS A 51 7.02 -4.85 -23.58
CA LYS A 51 6.83 -3.77 -24.55
C LYS A 51 6.70 -2.40 -23.86
N ALA A 52 6.76 -2.34 -22.54
CA ALA A 52 6.67 -1.09 -21.80
C ALA A 52 7.89 -0.20 -22.06
N GLU A 53 7.65 1.09 -22.21
CA GLU A 53 8.71 2.09 -22.33
C GLU A 53 9.16 2.55 -20.93
N LEU A 54 10.46 2.80 -20.78
CA LEU A 54 11.01 3.31 -19.53
C LEU A 54 11.03 4.83 -19.57
N VAL A 55 10.23 5.45 -18.72
CA VAL A 55 10.21 6.91 -18.50
C VAL A 55 11.07 7.29 -17.29
N GLY A 56 11.66 8.48 -17.29
CA GLY A 56 12.49 9.02 -16.21
C GLY A 56 13.79 8.24 -15.94
N LYS A 57 14.21 7.34 -16.85
CA LYS A 57 15.33 6.42 -16.58
C LYS A 57 16.63 7.18 -16.32
N GLY A 58 17.19 6.99 -15.13
CA GLY A 58 18.43 7.64 -14.70
C GLY A 58 18.30 9.13 -14.36
N LYS A 59 17.08 9.68 -14.40
CA LYS A 59 16.77 11.09 -14.08
C LYS A 59 16.13 11.25 -12.70
N LEU A 60 15.64 10.16 -12.11
CA LEU A 60 14.92 10.14 -10.83
C LEU A 60 15.81 9.63 -9.69
N HIS A 61 15.60 10.17 -8.49
CA HIS A 61 16.31 9.81 -7.28
C HIS A 61 15.38 9.10 -6.29
N GLY A 62 15.49 7.77 -6.25
CA GLY A 62 14.69 6.91 -5.36
C GLY A 62 13.19 7.15 -5.44
N PRO A 63 12.58 7.07 -6.64
CA PRO A 63 11.13 7.21 -6.78
C PRO A 63 10.42 6.04 -6.07
N GLU A 64 9.24 6.31 -5.50
CA GLU A 64 8.47 5.33 -4.73
C GLU A 64 7.14 4.99 -5.38
N ASP A 65 6.16 5.89 -5.29
CA ASP A 65 4.87 5.78 -5.97
C ASP A 65 4.74 6.76 -7.14
N THR A 66 3.78 6.48 -8.02
CA THR A 66 3.47 7.28 -9.19
C THR A 66 1.97 7.48 -9.39
N ALA A 67 1.56 8.72 -9.68
CA ALA A 67 0.21 9.04 -10.12
C ALA A 67 0.21 9.57 -11.57
N VAL A 68 -0.91 9.42 -12.27
CA VAL A 68 -1.07 9.91 -13.65
C VAL A 68 -2.20 10.92 -13.70
N ASP A 69 -1.93 12.11 -14.21
CA ASP A 69 -2.95 13.14 -14.35
C ASP A 69 -3.85 12.94 -15.59
N ALA A 70 -4.88 13.77 -15.72
CA ALA A 70 -5.79 13.72 -16.85
C ALA A 70 -5.15 14.06 -18.22
N GLN A 71 -3.91 14.59 -18.23
CA GLN A 71 -3.13 14.85 -19.44
C GLN A 71 -2.17 13.70 -19.77
N GLY A 72 -2.12 12.66 -18.95
CA GLY A 72 -1.22 11.51 -19.13
C GLY A 72 0.22 11.77 -18.66
N ARG A 73 0.46 12.84 -17.88
CA ARG A 73 1.77 13.08 -17.26
C ARG A 73 1.91 12.23 -16.01
N VAL A 74 3.10 11.65 -15.81
CA VAL A 74 3.41 10.81 -14.66
C VAL A 74 4.04 11.67 -13.58
N TYR A 75 3.53 11.60 -12.36
CA TYR A 75 4.06 12.25 -11.19
C TYR A 75 4.77 11.20 -10.33
N ALA A 76 5.91 11.55 -9.75
CA ALA A 76 6.69 10.64 -8.91
C ALA A 76 7.29 11.37 -7.72
N GLY A 77 7.08 10.82 -6.53
CA GLY A 77 7.71 11.28 -5.29
C GLY A 77 9.14 10.76 -5.18
N GLN A 78 10.09 11.63 -4.87
CA GLN A 78 11.50 11.29 -4.76
C GLN A 78 11.96 11.17 -3.30
N ALA A 79 13.08 10.49 -3.10
CA ALA A 79 13.64 10.24 -1.77
C ALA A 79 14.08 11.50 -1.01
N ASP A 80 14.26 12.62 -1.71
CA ASP A 80 14.66 13.92 -1.16
C ASP A 80 13.46 14.83 -0.80
N GLY A 81 12.23 14.35 -0.97
CA GLY A 81 11.01 15.10 -0.65
C GLY A 81 10.39 15.82 -1.85
N THR A 82 11.11 15.90 -2.98
CA THR A 82 10.59 16.51 -4.20
C THR A 82 9.59 15.59 -4.89
N ILE A 83 8.62 16.19 -5.58
CA ILE A 83 7.71 15.51 -6.51
C ILE A 83 8.02 16.07 -7.89
N VAL A 84 8.29 15.19 -8.85
CA VAL A 84 8.52 15.56 -10.23
C VAL A 84 7.35 15.15 -11.10
N ARG A 85 7.18 15.82 -12.24
CA ARG A 85 6.29 15.37 -13.32
C ARG A 85 7.11 15.02 -14.56
N ILE A 86 6.63 14.02 -15.29
CA ILE A 86 7.24 13.46 -16.48
C ILE A 86 6.20 13.51 -17.60
N ASP A 87 6.52 14.19 -18.70
CA ASP A 87 5.64 14.26 -19.87
C ASP A 87 5.88 13.09 -20.86
N SER A 88 5.07 13.04 -21.91
CA SER A 88 5.17 12.03 -22.97
C SER A 88 6.46 12.09 -23.80
N ASN A 89 7.26 13.16 -23.65
CA ASN A 89 8.56 13.32 -24.31
C ASN A 89 9.72 13.00 -23.35
N ASP A 90 9.43 12.38 -22.20
CA ASP A 90 10.40 12.04 -21.16
C ASP A 90 11.09 13.28 -20.53
N LYS A 91 10.43 14.45 -20.59
CA LYS A 91 10.87 15.66 -19.91
C LYS A 91 10.49 15.58 -18.44
N VAL A 92 11.48 15.67 -17.56
CA VAL A 92 11.30 15.68 -16.11
C VAL A 92 11.36 17.11 -15.61
N GLU A 93 10.35 17.52 -14.84
CA GLU A 93 10.28 18.85 -14.23
C GLU A 93 9.92 18.73 -12.75
N LEU A 94 10.49 19.61 -11.92
CA LEU A 94 10.04 19.76 -10.54
C LEU A 94 8.58 20.25 -10.54
N PHE A 95 7.73 19.56 -9.77
CA PHE A 95 6.34 19.95 -9.56
C PHE A 95 6.15 20.60 -8.19
N ALA A 96 6.60 19.94 -7.12
CA ALA A 96 6.46 20.43 -5.75
C ALA A 96 7.58 19.88 -4.87
N ASP A 97 7.76 20.47 -3.69
CA ASP A 97 8.70 20.00 -2.68
C ASP A 97 8.02 19.99 -1.32
N THR A 98 7.79 18.79 -0.80
CA THR A 98 7.10 18.57 0.49
C THR A 98 7.99 18.85 1.70
N GLN A 99 9.31 18.93 1.49
CA GLN A 99 10.32 18.93 2.55
C GLN A 99 10.15 17.74 3.51
N GLY A 100 9.62 16.63 2.97
CA GLY A 100 9.25 15.42 3.68
C GLY A 100 9.73 14.18 2.91
N ARG A 101 8.85 13.19 2.81
CA ARG A 101 9.07 12.02 1.97
C ARG A 101 7.72 11.54 1.42
N PRO A 102 7.38 11.90 0.17
CA PRO A 102 6.15 11.47 -0.48
C PRO A 102 6.22 10.00 -0.86
N LEU A 103 5.32 9.17 -0.33
CA LEU A 103 5.34 7.71 -0.52
C LEU A 103 4.19 7.18 -1.35
N GLY A 104 2.99 7.74 -1.19
CA GLY A 104 1.80 7.36 -1.94
C GLY A 104 1.06 8.60 -2.44
N MET A 105 0.45 8.52 -3.62
CA MET A 105 -0.22 9.66 -4.23
C MET A 105 -1.32 9.28 -5.22
N ASP A 106 -2.36 10.10 -5.29
CA ASP A 106 -3.44 9.95 -6.27
C ASP A 106 -4.08 11.32 -6.56
N PHE A 107 -4.70 11.46 -7.73
CA PHE A 107 -5.38 12.69 -8.12
C PHE A 107 -6.84 12.69 -7.66
N ASP A 108 -7.26 13.77 -7.00
CA ASP A 108 -8.67 13.98 -6.70
C ASP A 108 -9.46 14.41 -7.95
N ALA A 109 -10.80 14.47 -7.83
CA ALA A 109 -11.68 14.86 -8.93
C ALA A 109 -11.52 16.33 -9.37
N GLN A 110 -10.85 17.16 -8.58
CA GLN A 110 -10.56 18.56 -8.88
C GLN A 110 -9.18 18.74 -9.54
N GLY A 111 -8.39 17.67 -9.66
CA GLY A 111 -7.05 17.69 -10.23
C GLY A 111 -5.96 18.09 -9.23
N ASN A 112 -6.24 18.08 -7.93
CA ASN A 112 -5.21 18.20 -6.92
C ASN A 112 -4.52 16.84 -6.71
N LEU A 113 -3.21 16.86 -6.52
CA LEU A 113 -2.46 15.67 -6.14
C LEU A 113 -2.55 15.50 -4.62
N ILE A 114 -3.21 14.44 -4.17
CA ILE A 114 -3.22 14.04 -2.77
C ILE A 114 -1.97 13.20 -2.53
N VAL A 115 -1.28 13.46 -1.42
CA VAL A 115 0.00 12.82 -1.11
C VAL A 115 0.01 12.33 0.33
N ALA A 116 0.36 11.06 0.51
CA ALA A 116 0.76 10.48 1.78
C ALA A 116 2.25 10.74 1.94
N ASP A 117 2.58 11.68 2.83
CA ASP A 117 3.96 11.99 3.17
C ASP A 117 4.33 11.33 4.50
N ALA A 118 5.43 10.57 4.49
CA ALA A 118 5.89 9.82 5.65
C ALA A 118 6.06 10.69 6.90
N TYR A 119 6.41 11.97 6.73
CA TYR A 119 6.76 12.89 7.81
C TYR A 119 5.76 14.03 7.98
N LYS A 120 5.01 14.38 6.94
CA LYS A 120 4.10 15.54 6.94
C LYS A 120 2.62 15.17 7.07
N GLY A 121 2.27 13.88 7.07
CA GLY A 121 0.88 13.44 7.12
C GLY A 121 0.25 13.39 5.73
N LEU A 122 -1.04 13.67 5.65
CA LEU A 122 -1.78 13.73 4.39
C LEU A 122 -1.77 15.16 3.85
N LEU A 123 -1.32 15.32 2.61
CA LEU A 123 -1.19 16.60 1.92
C LEU A 123 -2.11 16.65 0.70
N SER A 124 -2.46 17.87 0.29
CA SER A 124 -3.08 18.19 -0.99
C SER A 124 -2.20 19.21 -1.69
N ILE A 125 -1.89 18.98 -2.95
CA ILE A 125 -1.07 19.86 -3.78
C ILE A 125 -1.89 20.29 -5.00
N ASP A 126 -2.11 21.58 -5.17
CA ASP A 126 -2.87 22.10 -6.29
C ASP A 126 -2.09 22.02 -7.63
N PRO A 127 -2.71 22.26 -8.80
CA PRO A 127 -2.02 22.21 -10.09
C PRO A 127 -0.87 23.21 -10.25
N GLN A 128 -0.81 24.25 -9.39
CA GLN A 128 0.26 25.24 -9.35
C GLN A 128 1.42 24.82 -8.43
N GLY A 129 1.29 23.71 -7.71
CA GLY A 129 2.28 23.18 -6.78
C GLY A 129 2.14 23.70 -5.35
N ALA A 130 1.06 24.40 -5.02
CA ALA A 130 0.84 24.90 -3.66
C ALA A 130 0.39 23.77 -2.73
N ILE A 131 1.09 23.61 -1.59
CA ILE A 131 0.88 22.52 -0.66
C ILE A 131 -0.02 22.96 0.49
N LYS A 132 -1.03 22.14 0.79
CA LYS A 132 -1.90 22.25 1.95
C LYS A 132 -1.88 20.95 2.75
N VAL A 133 -1.68 21.05 4.06
CA VAL A 133 -1.84 19.89 4.97
C VAL A 133 -3.33 19.62 5.18
N LEU A 134 -3.76 18.39 4.94
CA LEU A 134 -5.13 17.93 5.19
C LEU A 134 -5.30 17.38 6.60
N THR A 135 -4.33 16.59 7.06
CA THR A 135 -4.29 16.07 8.43
C THR A 135 -2.91 15.54 8.81
N THR A 136 -2.59 15.57 10.10
CA THR A 136 -1.37 15.01 10.70
C THR A 136 -1.68 14.02 11.83
N GLU A 137 -2.95 13.78 12.14
CA GLU A 137 -3.36 12.89 13.23
C GLU A 137 -4.77 12.33 13.03
N ALA A 138 -5.08 11.25 13.74
CA ALA A 138 -6.44 10.72 13.85
C ALA A 138 -6.72 10.26 15.28
N GLU A 139 -7.90 10.58 15.81
CA GLU A 139 -8.32 10.23 17.17
C GLU A 139 -7.31 10.69 18.25
N GLY A 140 -6.62 11.81 18.02
CA GLY A 140 -5.58 12.36 18.90
C GLY A 140 -4.24 11.62 18.87
N LEU A 141 -4.05 10.70 17.91
CA LEU A 141 -2.79 10.01 17.66
C LEU A 141 -2.10 10.63 16.43
N PRO A 142 -0.94 11.29 16.60
CA PRO A 142 -0.14 11.78 15.48
C PRO A 142 0.31 10.65 14.57
N PHE A 143 0.30 10.91 13.26
CA PHE A 143 0.94 10.05 12.28
C PHE A 143 2.45 10.15 12.41
N ALA A 144 3.15 9.06 12.11
CA ALA A 144 4.61 9.03 12.12
C ALA A 144 5.19 8.35 10.88
N PHE A 145 4.35 7.67 10.08
CA PHE A 145 4.76 7.02 8.86
C PHE A 145 3.56 6.85 7.91
N THR A 146 3.00 7.95 7.42
CA THR A 146 1.95 7.93 6.39
C THR A 146 2.50 7.30 5.12
N ASP A 147 1.87 6.23 4.63
CA ASP A 147 2.52 5.32 3.68
C ASP A 147 1.88 5.31 2.29
N ASP A 148 0.58 5.05 2.21
CA ASP A 148 -0.11 4.98 0.93
C ASP A 148 -1.54 5.50 1.03
N LEU A 149 -2.14 5.87 -0.10
CA LEU A 149 -3.51 6.36 -0.18
C LEU A 149 -4.24 5.91 -1.44
N ASP A 150 -5.57 5.97 -1.38
CA ASP A 150 -6.44 5.75 -2.52
C ASP A 150 -7.73 6.56 -2.36
N ILE A 151 -8.27 7.06 -3.47
CA ILE A 151 -9.46 7.93 -3.47
C ILE A 151 -10.65 7.16 -4.04
N ALA A 152 -11.71 7.01 -3.25
CA ALA A 152 -12.96 6.42 -3.72
C ALA A 152 -13.72 7.36 -4.67
N SER A 153 -14.63 6.79 -5.45
CA SER A 153 -15.43 7.54 -6.44
C SER A 153 -16.30 8.66 -5.85
N ASP A 154 -16.57 8.62 -4.55
CA ASP A 154 -17.30 9.68 -3.82
C ASP A 154 -16.37 10.77 -3.26
N GLY A 155 -15.07 10.69 -3.51
CA GLY A 155 -14.04 11.60 -3.01
C GLY A 155 -13.51 11.25 -1.63
N THR A 156 -13.93 10.14 -1.02
CA THR A 156 -13.37 9.69 0.27
C THR A 156 -11.93 9.23 0.09
N ILE A 157 -11.02 9.83 0.84
CA ILE A 157 -9.61 9.44 0.87
C ILE A 157 -9.40 8.37 1.94
N TYR A 158 -8.85 7.23 1.52
CA TYR A 158 -8.40 6.15 2.38
C TYR A 158 -6.89 6.15 2.39
N PHE A 159 -6.26 6.09 3.57
CA PHE A 159 -4.81 6.08 3.66
C PHE A 159 -4.33 5.27 4.87
N SER A 160 -3.06 4.88 4.81
CA SER A 160 -2.37 4.12 5.86
C SER A 160 -1.36 4.99 6.60
N ASP A 161 -1.23 4.74 7.91
CA ASP A 161 -0.04 5.06 8.70
C ASP A 161 0.60 3.73 9.08
N ALA A 162 1.78 3.44 8.52
CA ALA A 162 2.45 2.15 8.69
C ALA A 162 2.91 1.92 10.14
N SER A 163 3.14 3.00 10.89
CA SER A 163 3.58 2.94 12.28
C SER A 163 3.42 4.28 12.97
N SER A 164 2.65 4.30 14.06
CA SER A 164 2.51 5.49 14.92
C SER A 164 3.67 5.66 15.93
N ARG A 165 4.73 4.86 15.82
CA ARG A 165 5.84 4.78 16.79
C ARG A 165 7.23 4.90 16.19
N PHE A 166 7.37 4.51 14.93
CA PHE A 166 8.65 4.40 14.25
C PHE A 166 8.52 5.07 12.89
N GLU A 167 9.29 6.14 12.71
CA GLU A 167 9.41 6.85 11.44
C GLU A 167 10.15 5.99 10.40
N GLN A 168 9.94 6.29 9.12
CA GLN A 168 10.48 5.53 7.99
C GLN A 168 11.98 5.19 8.11
N PRO A 169 12.91 6.12 8.41
CA PRO A 169 14.34 5.81 8.42
C PRO A 169 14.69 4.75 9.47
N ARG A 170 13.94 4.72 10.58
CA ARG A 170 14.16 3.77 11.67
C ARG A 170 13.56 2.40 11.37
N LEU A 171 12.44 2.34 10.67
CA LEU A 171 11.84 1.05 10.26
C LEU A 171 12.64 0.40 9.13
N LEU A 172 13.16 1.20 8.20
CA LEU A 172 13.99 0.73 7.09
C LEU A 172 15.47 0.58 7.46
N ALA A 173 15.87 1.01 8.67
CA ALA A 173 17.24 0.87 9.17
C ALA A 173 17.64 -0.61 9.19
N ARG A 174 18.53 -0.96 8.28
CA ARG A 174 19.04 -2.32 8.18
C ARG A 174 20.07 -2.57 9.29
N PRO A 175 19.98 -3.68 10.05
CA PRO A 175 20.96 -4.00 11.09
C PRO A 175 22.38 -3.99 10.52
N ALA A 176 23.32 -3.39 11.25
CA ALA A 176 24.73 -3.41 10.90
C ALA A 176 25.19 -4.87 10.67
N GLY A 177 25.80 -5.13 9.52
CA GLY A 177 26.24 -6.49 9.12
C GLY A 177 25.28 -7.25 8.19
N SER A 178 24.15 -6.66 7.81
CA SER A 178 23.31 -7.26 6.77
C SER A 178 24.07 -7.31 5.42
N PRO A 179 24.00 -8.42 4.67
CA PRO A 179 24.77 -8.60 3.43
C PRO A 179 24.37 -7.54 2.40
N PRO A 180 25.27 -6.95 1.59
CA PRO A 180 24.89 -5.97 0.58
C PRO A 180 23.78 -6.53 -0.32
N VAL A 181 22.77 -5.71 -0.65
CA VAL A 181 21.82 -6.09 -1.70
C VAL A 181 22.61 -6.11 -3.00
N GLY A 182 22.85 -7.29 -3.55
CA GLY A 182 23.62 -7.46 -4.78
C GLY A 182 22.97 -6.68 -5.94
N PRO A 183 23.73 -6.32 -6.98
CA PRO A 183 23.17 -5.67 -8.17
C PRO A 183 22.02 -6.52 -8.75
N PRO A 184 21.01 -5.92 -9.42
CA PRO A 184 19.82 -6.63 -9.92
C PRO A 184 20.12 -7.89 -10.74
N ALA A 185 21.30 -7.97 -11.35
CA ALA A 185 21.78 -9.12 -12.11
C ALA A 185 22.19 -10.33 -11.26
N GLU A 186 22.76 -10.14 -10.06
CA GLU A 186 23.18 -11.24 -9.19
C GLU A 186 22.00 -11.94 -8.49
N LEU A 187 20.95 -11.17 -8.17
CA LEU A 187 19.72 -11.73 -7.60
C LEU A 187 19.02 -12.66 -8.62
N HIS A 188 19.03 -12.30 -9.90
CA HIS A 188 18.52 -13.14 -10.99
C HIS A 188 19.34 -14.43 -11.17
N ALA A 189 20.66 -14.37 -11.03
CA ALA A 189 21.52 -15.54 -11.16
C ALA A 189 21.30 -16.56 -10.04
N LYS A 190 21.14 -16.10 -8.79
CA LYS A 190 20.83 -16.99 -7.65
C LYS A 190 19.43 -17.58 -7.71
N LEU A 191 18.45 -16.84 -8.23
CA LEU A 191 17.08 -17.36 -8.42
C LEU A 191 16.97 -18.36 -9.58
N ARG A 192 17.83 -18.27 -10.62
CA ARG A 192 17.87 -19.24 -11.72
C ARG A 192 18.50 -20.59 -11.36
N GLN A 193 19.35 -20.63 -10.34
CA GLN A 193 20.02 -21.87 -9.91
C GLN A 193 19.20 -22.71 -8.92
N ASN A 194 17.97 -22.29 -8.59
CA ASN A 194 17.04 -23.09 -7.80
C ASN A 194 15.97 -23.70 -8.73
N PRO A 195 16.15 -24.92 -9.27
CA PRO A 195 15.30 -25.50 -10.31
C PRO A 195 13.86 -25.85 -9.86
N GLY A 196 13.44 -25.45 -8.64
CA GLY A 196 12.09 -25.64 -8.12
C GLY A 196 11.27 -24.37 -7.87
N ALA A 197 11.81 -23.18 -8.09
CA ALA A 197 11.15 -21.91 -7.76
C ALA A 197 10.81 -21.11 -9.03
N ALA A 198 9.75 -21.51 -9.73
CA ALA A 198 9.16 -20.68 -10.79
C ALA A 198 8.72 -19.33 -10.19
N GLN A 199 9.33 -18.27 -10.69
CA GLN A 199 9.26 -16.91 -10.16
C GLN A 199 7.85 -16.34 -10.38
N ARG A 200 7.21 -15.93 -9.29
CA ARG A 200 5.87 -15.32 -9.25
C ARG A 200 6.02 -13.85 -8.87
N PRO A 201 5.37 -12.91 -9.57
CA PRO A 201 5.01 -11.64 -8.97
C PRO A 201 3.50 -11.59 -8.73
N VAL A 202 3.16 -11.22 -7.51
CA VAL A 202 1.85 -10.79 -7.04
C VAL A 202 1.63 -9.37 -7.57
N PHE A 203 0.52 -9.09 -8.26
CA PHE A 203 -0.10 -7.76 -8.15
C PHE A 203 -1.60 -7.77 -8.39
N CYS A 204 -2.26 -6.98 -7.54
CA CYS A 204 -3.68 -6.72 -7.45
C CYS A 204 -4.06 -5.66 -8.50
N GLN A 205 -5.09 -5.91 -9.32
CA GLN A 205 -5.70 -4.87 -10.16
C GLN A 205 -7.15 -4.66 -9.76
N ARG A 206 -7.45 -3.41 -9.37
CA ARG A 206 -8.81 -2.87 -9.20
C ARG A 206 -9.55 -2.87 -10.53
N ARG A 207 -10.83 -3.24 -10.48
CA ARG A 207 -11.75 -3.27 -11.64
C ARG A 207 -12.26 -1.87 -11.97
N GLY A 208 -12.12 -1.46 -13.23
CA GLY A 208 -12.92 -0.40 -13.86
C GLY A 208 -14.23 -0.95 -14.50
N PRO A 209 -15.22 -0.09 -14.79
CA PRO A 209 -16.59 -0.51 -15.07
C PRO A 209 -16.78 -0.95 -16.54
N VAL A 210 -17.44 -2.10 -16.72
CA VAL A 210 -17.84 -2.62 -18.03
C VAL A 210 -19.00 -1.78 -18.57
N GLY A 211 -18.72 -0.93 -19.56
CA GLY A 211 -19.71 -0.28 -20.39
C GLY A 211 -20.48 -1.30 -21.24
N GLN A 212 -21.79 -1.41 -21.00
CA GLN A 212 -22.70 -2.21 -21.81
C GLN A 212 -22.88 -1.57 -23.20
N ARG A 213 -22.40 -2.24 -24.25
CA ARG A 213 -22.92 -2.05 -25.61
C ARG A 213 -24.19 -2.88 -25.76
N ARG A 214 -25.35 -2.21 -25.85
CA ARG A 214 -26.63 -2.84 -26.25
C ARG A 214 -26.56 -3.27 -27.72
N LEU A 215 -26.57 -4.57 -27.96
CA LEU A 215 -27.11 -5.14 -29.19
C LEU A 215 -28.58 -5.51 -28.95
N ARG A 216 -29.47 -4.88 -29.71
CA ARG A 216 -30.90 -5.20 -29.79
C ARG A 216 -31.06 -6.52 -30.55
N THR A 217 -31.69 -7.54 -29.95
CA THR A 217 -32.57 -8.49 -30.66
C THR A 217 -33.51 -9.20 -29.68
N GLY A 218 -34.79 -9.32 -30.07
CA GLY A 218 -35.62 -10.51 -29.81
C GLY A 218 -36.30 -10.68 -28.44
N LYS A 219 -37.59 -10.31 -28.39
CA LYS A 219 -38.65 -10.77 -27.47
C LYS A 219 -38.40 -12.12 -26.75
N ARG A 220 -38.54 -12.13 -25.42
CA ARG A 220 -39.49 -12.97 -24.67
C ARG A 220 -39.54 -12.54 -23.20
N ASP A 221 -40.74 -12.16 -22.75
CA ASP A 221 -41.08 -11.93 -21.35
C ASP A 221 -41.00 -13.23 -20.55
N VAL A 222 -40.30 -13.20 -19.42
CA VAL A 222 -40.53 -14.11 -18.30
C VAL A 222 -40.39 -13.30 -17.02
N SER A 223 -41.49 -13.19 -16.28
CA SER A 223 -41.58 -12.58 -14.96
C SER A 223 -41.38 -13.60 -13.84
N LEU A 224 -41.11 -13.07 -12.64
CA LEU A 224 -41.25 -13.62 -11.26
C LEU A 224 -39.93 -13.96 -10.53
N PRO A 225 -39.88 -13.83 -9.18
CA PRO A 225 -40.56 -12.88 -8.30
C PRO A 225 -39.61 -12.18 -7.31
N HIS A 226 -40.09 -11.05 -6.77
CA HIS A 226 -39.52 -10.39 -5.59
C HIS A 226 -39.64 -11.28 -4.35
N HIS A 227 -38.58 -11.34 -3.54
CA HIS A 227 -38.68 -11.64 -2.11
C HIS A 227 -37.77 -10.70 -1.30
N PRO A 228 -38.19 -10.29 -0.09
CA PRO A 228 -37.70 -9.09 0.59
C PRO A 228 -36.56 -9.38 1.59
N LEU A 229 -35.96 -8.26 2.04
CA LEU A 229 -35.07 -8.06 3.18
C LEU A 229 -35.10 -9.16 4.27
N LEU A 230 -33.90 -9.60 4.67
CA LEU A 230 -33.60 -9.92 6.06
C LEU A 230 -32.31 -9.21 6.48
N ALA A 231 -32.50 -8.11 7.20
CA ALA A 231 -31.46 -7.51 8.02
C ALA A 231 -31.27 -8.38 9.27
N GLN A 232 -30.06 -8.91 9.46
CA GLN A 232 -29.60 -9.36 10.76
C GLN A 232 -28.23 -8.77 11.02
N GLY A 233 -28.18 -7.90 12.02
CA GLY A 233 -26.95 -7.33 12.55
C GLY A 233 -26.08 -8.41 13.20
N ARG A 234 -24.79 -8.34 12.94
CA ARG A 234 -23.76 -8.88 13.83
C ARG A 234 -22.75 -7.80 14.12
N GLN A 235 -22.78 -7.36 15.37
CA GLN A 235 -21.71 -6.61 16.00
C GLN A 235 -20.41 -7.44 16.01
N GLY A 236 -19.28 -6.74 15.84
CA GLY A 236 -17.98 -7.17 16.38
C GLY A 236 -17.00 -7.74 15.37
N ARG A 237 -16.07 -6.89 14.90
CA ARG A 237 -14.63 -6.93 15.22
C ARG A 237 -13.90 -5.85 14.42
N ARG A 238 -13.27 -4.91 15.13
CA ARG A 238 -12.46 -3.82 14.57
C ARG A 238 -11.25 -4.41 13.84
N ALA A 239 -11.15 -4.18 12.53
CA ALA A 239 -9.87 -4.18 11.84
C ALA A 239 -9.17 -2.84 12.14
N ARG A 240 -7.88 -2.88 12.46
CA ARG A 240 -7.04 -1.71 12.71
C ARG A 240 -6.59 -1.10 11.37
N GLY A 241 -6.54 0.23 11.32
CA GLY A 241 -5.67 1.00 10.42
C GLY A 241 -6.21 1.34 9.04
N VAL A 242 -7.43 1.87 8.94
CA VAL A 242 -7.88 2.58 7.75
C VAL A 242 -8.58 3.85 8.23
N HIS A 243 -7.94 5.00 8.03
CA HIS A 243 -8.50 6.29 8.41
C HIS A 243 -9.35 6.84 7.27
N ARG A 244 -10.45 7.52 7.61
CA ARG A 244 -11.36 8.16 6.65
C ARG A 244 -11.40 9.64 6.95
N GLN A 245 -11.22 10.45 5.92
CA GLN A 245 -11.47 11.88 6.01
C GLN A 245 -12.39 12.30 4.86
N PRO A 246 -13.56 12.90 5.14
CA PRO A 246 -14.42 13.46 4.11
C PRO A 246 -13.79 14.75 3.55
N ALA A 247 -13.84 14.93 2.23
CA ALA A 247 -13.48 16.20 1.58
C ALA A 247 -14.53 17.28 1.94
N GLY A 248 -14.25 18.06 2.98
CA GLY A 248 -15.14 19.09 3.54
C GLY A 248 -14.81 20.50 3.04
N ALA A 249 -15.84 21.18 2.53
CA ALA A 249 -15.86 22.48 1.90
C ALA A 249 -15.27 23.64 2.73
N ALA A 250 -14.72 24.61 2.01
CA ALA A 250 -14.26 25.89 2.52
C ALA A 250 -15.38 26.63 3.28
N GLY A 251 -15.08 27.00 4.53
CA GLY A 251 -15.77 28.06 5.25
C GLY A 251 -14.77 29.18 5.55
N GLN A 252 -15.02 30.36 4.99
CA GLN A 252 -14.52 31.65 5.48
C GLN A 252 -15.73 32.47 5.96
N PRO A 253 -15.54 33.56 6.73
CA PRO A 253 -14.36 33.96 7.50
C PRO A 253 -14.55 33.87 9.02
#